data_AF-A0A914C1S6-F1
#
_entry.id   AF-A0A914C1S6-F1
#
_cell.length_a   1.000
_cell.length_b   1.000
_cell.length_c   1.000
_cell.angle_alpha   90.00
_cell.angle_beta   90.00
_cell.angle_gamma   90.00
#
_symmetry.space_group_name_H-M   'P 1'
#
loop_
_entity.id
_entity.type
_entity.pdbx_description
1 polymer ?
#
loop_
_entity_poly.entity_id
_entity_poly.type
_entity_poly.pdbx_seq_one_letter_code
_entity_poly.pdbx_strand_id
1 'polypeptide(L)'
;MTIQHRYDGIVEGNYGTQVEIYEGSAGNYAMDLYGKFQDRMISFVVHYPKSVAIYVGQCYEVDNEDILKMTWTLHSKVDDIQNDWMSKRFGFNTFKPKQY
;
A
#
# COMPACT_ATOMS: atom_id res chain seq x y z
N MET A 1 1.36 1.25 -8.84
CA MET A 1 0.13 0.52 -8.44
C MET A 1 -0.95 0.77 -9.47
N THR A 2 -1.88 -0.17 -9.59
CA THR A 2 -3.12 -0.02 -10.36
C THR A 2 -4.27 -0.28 -9.41
N ILE A 3 -5.28 0.58 -9.42
CA ILE A 3 -6.45 0.50 -8.55
C ILE A 3 -7.71 0.52 -9.42
N GLN A 4 -8.64 -0.38 -9.13
CA GLN A 4 -10.01 -0.35 -9.59
C GLN A 4 -10.91 -0.24 -8.36
N HIS A 5 -11.88 0.66 -8.40
CA HIS A 5 -12.87 0.80 -7.33
C HIS A 5 -14.26 0.44 -7.84
N ARG A 6 -15.03 -0.25 -7.01
CA ARG A 6 -16.40 -0.67 -7.27
C ARG A 6 -17.39 0.31 -6.60
N TYR A 7 -18.66 0.28 -7.00
CA TYR A 7 -19.71 1.16 -6.45
C TYR A 7 -19.99 0.91 -4.96
N ASP A 8 -19.65 -0.26 -4.43
CA ASP A 8 -19.76 -0.63 -3.01
C ASP A 8 -18.54 -0.16 -2.16
N GLY A 9 -17.71 0.69 -2.75
CA GLY A 9 -16.51 1.23 -2.14
C GLY A 9 -15.37 0.22 -2.00
N ILE A 10 -15.47 -0.99 -2.56
CA ILE A 10 -14.35 -1.94 -2.59
C ILE A 10 -13.27 -1.44 -3.55
N VAL A 11 -12.01 -1.54 -3.11
CA VAL A 11 -10.81 -1.28 -3.91
C VAL A 11 -10.07 -2.59 -4.12
N GLU A 12 -9.73 -2.87 -5.37
CA GLU A 12 -8.92 -4.01 -5.79
C GLU A 12 -7.85 -3.56 -6.79
N GLY A 13 -6.78 -4.33 -6.94
CA GLY A 13 -5.80 -4.10 -7.99
C GLY A 13 -4.45 -4.72 -7.66
N ASN A 14 -3.37 -4.11 -8.16
CA ASN A 14 -2.02 -4.62 -7.95
C ASN A 14 -1.04 -3.54 -7.51
N TYR A 15 -0.18 -3.86 -6.56
CA TYR A 15 0.87 -3.02 -6.04
C TYR A 15 2.24 -3.61 -6.41
N GLY A 16 2.93 -2.96 -7.34
CA GLY A 16 4.35 -3.21 -7.61
C GLY A 16 5.20 -2.20 -6.83
N THR A 17 6.05 -2.69 -5.94
CA THR A 17 7.06 -1.86 -5.27
C THR A 17 8.36 -1.84 -6.09
N GLN A 18 9.10 -0.73 -6.02
CA GLN A 18 10.46 -0.63 -6.59
C GLN A 18 11.55 -0.90 -5.56
N VAL A 19 11.18 -1.02 -4.28
CA VAL A 19 12.12 -1.18 -3.17
C VAL A 19 11.66 -2.30 -2.25
N GLU A 20 12.62 -2.97 -1.63
CA GLU A 20 12.41 -3.99 -0.61
C GLU A 20 13.51 -3.90 0.46
N ILE A 21 13.22 -4.42 1.66
CA ILE A 21 14.16 -4.37 2.79
C ILE A 21 15.30 -5.37 2.60
N TYR A 22 14.94 -6.57 2.15
CA TYR A 22 15.87 -7.64 1.81
C TYR A 22 15.48 -8.19 0.45
N GLU A 23 16.47 -8.64 -0.31
CA GLU A 23 16.27 -9.21 -1.64
C GLU A 23 15.22 -10.33 -1.63
N GLY A 24 14.23 -10.23 -2.53
CA GLY A 24 13.12 -11.16 -2.69
C GLY A 24 12.01 -11.08 -1.63
N SER A 25 12.02 -10.07 -0.75
CA SER A 25 10.95 -9.89 0.26
C SER A 25 9.64 -9.40 -0.32
N ALA A 26 9.69 -8.63 -1.42
CA ALA A 26 8.52 -8.14 -2.12
C ALA A 26 7.95 -9.14 -3.15
N GLY A 27 8.69 -10.20 -3.46
CA GLY A 27 8.38 -11.11 -4.56
C GLY A 27 8.77 -10.53 -5.93
N ASN A 28 8.63 -11.35 -6.98
CA ASN A 28 9.09 -11.01 -8.33
C ASN A 28 8.01 -10.34 -9.21
N TYR A 29 6.83 -10.09 -8.65
CA TYR A 29 5.65 -9.61 -9.38
C TYR A 29 4.89 -8.57 -8.55
N ALA A 30 3.97 -7.83 -9.16
CA ALA A 30 3.07 -6.97 -8.42
C ALA A 30 2.14 -7.83 -7.55
N MET A 31 1.96 -7.42 -6.29
CA MET A 31 1.11 -8.14 -5.33
C MET A 31 -0.33 -7.63 -5.41
N ASP A 32 -1.30 -8.48 -5.12
CA ASP A 32 -2.70 -8.03 -5.03
C ASP A 32 -2.86 -7.01 -3.89
N LEU A 33 -3.63 -5.97 -4.17
CA LEU A 33 -4.10 -5.02 -3.17
C LEU A 33 -5.62 -5.13 -3.03
N TYR A 34 -6.10 -5.05 -1.79
CA TYR A 34 -7.52 -5.08 -1.47
C TYR A 34 -7.84 -4.07 -0.37
N GLY A 35 -8.97 -3.38 -0.48
CA GLY A 35 -9.29 -2.32 0.46
C GLY A 35 -10.65 -1.66 0.28
N LYS A 36 -10.76 -0.43 0.81
CA LYS A 36 -11.96 0.40 0.79
C LYS A 36 -11.65 1.82 0.36
N PHE A 37 -12.56 2.41 -0.40
CA PHE A 37 -12.61 3.81 -0.75
C PHE A 37 -13.97 4.39 -0.38
N GLN A 38 -13.96 5.47 0.39
CA GLN A 38 -15.16 6.19 0.79
C GLN A 38 -14.81 7.65 1.09
N ASP A 39 -15.61 8.61 0.61
CA ASP A 39 -15.47 10.04 0.94
C ASP A 39 -14.04 10.60 0.71
N ARG A 40 -13.42 10.21 -0.42
CA ARG A 40 -12.02 10.52 -0.80
C ARG A 40 -10.95 9.92 0.11
N MET A 41 -11.32 9.19 1.16
CA MET A 41 -10.41 8.38 1.96
C MET A 41 -10.24 7.01 1.33
N ILE A 42 -9.03 6.48 1.39
CA ILE A 42 -8.70 5.15 0.90
C ILE A 42 -7.86 4.40 1.93
N SER A 43 -8.15 3.12 2.09
CA SER A 43 -7.30 2.17 2.79
C SER A 43 -7.17 0.89 1.98
N PHE A 44 -5.99 0.29 1.97
CA PHE A 44 -5.78 -1.02 1.35
C PHE A 44 -4.65 -1.78 2.01
N VAL A 45 -4.70 -3.09 1.85
CA VAL A 45 -3.70 -4.04 2.32
C VAL A 45 -3.00 -4.64 1.11
N VAL A 46 -1.68 -4.86 1.22
CA VAL A 46 -0.86 -5.59 0.25
C VAL A 46 -0.18 -6.75 0.97
N HIS A 47 -0.38 -7.97 0.47
CA HIS A 47 0.25 -9.17 1.00
C HIS A 47 1.50 -9.51 0.19
N TYR A 48 2.67 -9.35 0.81
CA TYR A 48 3.94 -9.80 0.24
C TYR A 48 4.32 -11.18 0.80
N PRO A 49 5.25 -11.92 0.16
CA PRO A 49 5.66 -13.24 0.64
C PRO A 49 6.19 -13.28 2.09
N LYS A 50 6.84 -12.20 2.54
CA LYS A 50 7.48 -12.10 3.86
C LYS A 50 6.92 -10.99 4.75
N SER A 51 5.88 -10.29 4.32
CA SER A 51 5.35 -9.14 5.06
C SER A 51 3.95 -8.75 4.60
N VAL A 52 3.26 -7.93 5.39
CA VAL A 52 2.00 -7.30 5.01
C VAL A 52 2.16 -5.80 5.18
N ALA A 53 1.76 -5.03 4.16
CA ALA A 53 1.68 -3.58 4.24
C ALA A 53 0.22 -3.13 4.28
N ILE A 54 -0.08 -2.18 5.17
CA ILE A 54 -1.37 -1.51 5.23
C ILE A 54 -1.11 -0.05 4.89
N TYR A 55 -1.90 0.49 3.97
CA TYR A 55 -1.86 1.88 3.58
C TYR A 55 -3.19 2.54 3.93
N VAL A 56 -3.14 3.77 4.44
CA VAL A 56 -4.31 4.62 4.70
C VAL A 56 -3.98 6.02 4.22
N GLY A 57 -4.92 6.68 3.55
CA GLY A 57 -4.70 8.02 3.04
C GLY A 57 -5.92 8.68 2.47
N GLN A 58 -5.68 9.81 1.81
CA GLN A 58 -6.72 10.66 1.22
C GLN A 58 -6.27 11.15 -0.15
N CYS A 59 -7.22 11.15 -1.10
CA CYS A 59 -7.06 11.79 -2.39
C CYS A 59 -7.39 13.29 -2.28
N TYR A 60 -6.44 14.13 -2.67
CA TYR A 60 -6.58 15.58 -2.74
C TYR A 60 -6.59 16.02 -4.20
N GLU A 61 -7.39 17.03 -4.51
CA GLU A 61 -7.38 17.72 -5.78
C GLU A 61 -6.63 19.05 -5.57
N VAL A 62 -5.48 19.22 -6.22
CA VAL A 62 -4.61 20.39 -6.08
C VAL A 62 -4.24 20.87 -7.47
N ASP A 63 -4.58 22.11 -7.81
CA ASP A 63 -4.27 22.71 -9.12
C ASP A 63 -4.75 21.85 -10.32
N ASN A 64 -5.93 21.25 -10.20
CA ASN A 64 -6.52 20.29 -11.15
C ASN A 64 -5.73 18.97 -11.31
N GLU A 65 -4.82 18.64 -10.38
CA GLU A 65 -4.16 17.34 -10.31
C GLU A 65 -4.66 16.55 -9.09
N ASP A 66 -4.89 15.25 -9.28
CA ASP A 66 -5.12 14.32 -8.18
C ASP A 66 -3.80 13.94 -7.51
N ILE A 67 -3.74 14.09 -6.18
CA ILE A 67 -2.61 13.71 -5.34
C ILE A 67 -3.10 12.78 -4.24
N LEU A 68 -2.62 11.54 -4.26
CA LEU A 68 -2.92 10.58 -3.21
C LEU A 68 -1.80 10.57 -2.17
N LYS A 69 -2.07 11.08 -0.97
CA LYS A 69 -1.14 11.01 0.17
C LYS A 69 -1.51 9.85 1.08
N MET A 70 -0.54 8.98 1.32
CA MET A 70 -0.72 7.75 2.09
C MET A 70 0.30 7.70 3.23
N THR A 71 -0.14 7.25 4.40
CA THR A 71 0.73 6.67 5.43
C THR A 71 0.64 5.16 5.33
N TRP A 72 1.72 4.47 5.64
CA TRP A 72 1.73 3.01 5.65
C TRP A 72 2.41 2.45 6.88
N THR A 73 1.98 1.23 7.23
CA THR A 73 2.64 0.36 8.18
C THR A 73 3.01 -0.93 7.47
N LEU A 74 4.27 -1.36 7.56
CA LEU A 74 4.74 -2.65 7.06
C LEU A 74 5.04 -3.55 8.25
N HIS A 75 4.39 -4.71 8.29
CA HIS A 75 4.60 -5.74 9.30
C HIS A 75 5.38 -6.90 8.68
N SER A 76 6.65 -7.04 9.06
CA SER A 76 7.49 -8.16 8.65
C SER A 76 7.10 -9.43 9.41
N LYS A 77 7.12 -10.58 8.72
CA LYS A 77 7.02 -11.88 9.39
C LYS A 77 8.24 -12.05 10.31
N VAL A 78 7.99 -12.45 11.54
CA VAL A 78 9.02 -12.86 12.52
C VAL A 78 8.74 -14.28 12.97
N ASP A 79 9.79 -15.07 13.20
CA ASP A 79 9.65 -16.46 13.65
C ASP A 79 9.50 -16.57 15.18
N ASP A 80 9.91 -15.53 15.92
CA ASP A 80 9.84 -15.43 17.38
C ASP A 80 9.18 -14.11 17.80
N ILE A 81 8.23 -14.20 18.73
CA ILE A 81 7.53 -13.06 19.32
C ILE A 81 8.49 -12.10 20.05
N GLN A 82 9.63 -12.59 20.57
CA GLN A 82 10.65 -11.74 21.18
C GLN A 82 11.29 -10.78 20.18
N ASN A 83 11.14 -11.02 18.87
CA ASN A 83 11.60 -10.13 17.81
C ASN A 83 10.49 -9.23 17.23
N ASP A 84 9.25 -9.29 17.75
CA ASP A 84 8.15 -8.46 17.24
C ASP A 84 8.40 -6.95 17.45
N TRP A 85 9.23 -6.58 18.43
CA TRP A 85 9.55 -5.17 18.68
C TRP A 85 10.20 -4.47 17.46
N MET A 86 10.86 -5.23 16.58
CA MET A 86 11.49 -4.74 15.34
C MET A 86 10.70 -5.09 14.07
N SER A 87 9.52 -5.70 14.18
CA SER A 87 8.75 -6.20 13.02
C SER A 87 8.01 -5.10 12.26
N LYS A 88 7.74 -3.96 12.91
CA LYS A 88 6.88 -2.90 12.38
C LYS A 88 7.71 -1.72 11.85
N ARG A 89 7.43 -1.30 10.62
CA ARG A 89 7.98 -0.08 10.01
C ARG A 89 6.85 0.83 9.58
N PHE A 90 7.12 2.14 9.56
CA PHE A 90 6.14 3.16 9.19
C PHE A 90 6.75 4.11 8.17
N GLY A 91 5.91 4.69 7.33
CA GLY A 91 6.35 5.71 6.39
C GLY A 91 5.19 6.36 5.66
N PHE A 92 5.53 7.16 4.66
CA PHE A 92 4.58 7.90 3.85
C PHE A 92 4.94 7.78 2.37
N ASN A 93 3.91 7.78 1.52
CA ASN A 93 4.03 7.85 0.08
C ASN A 93 3.10 8.92 -0.47
N THR A 94 3.57 9.62 -1.50
CA THR A 94 2.74 10.50 -2.32
C THR A 94 2.68 9.90 -3.71
N PHE A 95 1.47 9.63 -4.20
CA PHE A 95 1.25 9.11 -5.54
C PHE A 95 0.55 10.17 -6.40
N LYS A 96 0.90 10.17 -7.69
CA LYS A 96 0.22 10.91 -8.74
C LYS A 96 -0.30 9.94 -9.80
N PRO A 97 -1.36 10.29 -10.55
CA PRO A 97 -1.77 9.54 -11.73
C PRO A 97 -0.60 9.33 -12.69
N LYS A 98 -0.58 8.16 -13.35
CA LYS A 98 0.42 7.89 -14.39
C LYS A 98 0.18 8.83 -15.57
N GLN A 99 1.19 9.63 -15.93
CA GLN A 99 1.17 10.42 -17.15
C GLN A 99 1.56 9.52 -18.34
N TYR A 100 0.91 9.72 -19.49
CA TYR A 100 1.19 9.04 -20.75
C TYR A 100 1.98 9.96 -21.68
#